data_AF-A0A7C5PTX5-F1
#
_entry.id   AF-A0A7C5PTX5-F1
#
_cell.length_a   1.000
_cell.length_b   1.000
_cell.length_c   1.000
_cell.angle_alpha   90.00
_cell.angle_beta   90.00
_cell.angle_gamma   90.00
#
_symmetry.space_group_name_H-M   'P 1'
#
loop_
_entity.id
_entity.type
_entity.pdbx_description
1 polymer ?
#
loop_
_entity_poly.entity_id
_entity_poly.type
_entity_poly.pdbx_seq_one_letter_code
_entity_poly.pdbx_strand_id
1 'polypeptide(L)' 'QTGTLSGGAECYGHSLIVNPWGEVLADGGEETGFVMASVDLREVQKARTRIPALTHDRSFSL' A
#
# COMPACT_ATOMS: atom_id res chain seq x y z
N GLN A 1 -4.21 -11.25 2.79
CA GLN A 1 -4.14 -12.49 3.58
C GLN A 1 -5.34 -12.50 4.49
N THR A 2 -6.20 -13.53 4.43
CA THR A 2 -7.37 -13.67 5.30
C THR A 2 -7.48 -15.09 5.86
N GLY A 3 -8.30 -15.29 6.90
CA GLY A 3 -8.62 -16.58 7.52
C GLY A 3 -7.92 -16.85 8.85
N THR A 4 -8.25 -18.00 9.44
CA THR A 4 -7.80 -18.42 10.77
C THR A 4 -6.44 -19.12 10.72
N LEU A 5 -5.53 -18.71 11.60
CA LEU A 5 -4.23 -19.34 11.84
C LEU A 5 -4.38 -20.60 12.71
N SER A 6 -3.40 -21.51 12.66
CA SER A 6 -3.42 -22.76 13.43
C SER A 6 -3.52 -22.58 14.95
N GLY A 7 -3.21 -21.40 15.49
CA GLY A 7 -3.37 -21.04 16.90
C GLY A 7 -4.72 -20.37 17.25
N GLY A 8 -5.67 -20.28 16.30
CA GLY A 8 -6.99 -19.66 16.50
C GLY A 8 -7.01 -18.13 16.37
N ALA A 9 -5.90 -17.50 16.00
CA ALA A 9 -5.86 -16.09 15.64
C ALA A 9 -6.46 -15.86 14.24
N GLU A 10 -7.09 -14.72 14.01
CA GLU A 10 -7.67 -14.34 12.72
C GLU A 10 -6.75 -13.38 11.96
N CYS A 11 -6.62 -13.58 10.65
CA CYS A 11 -5.99 -12.61 9.75
C CYS A 11 -6.99 -11.51 9.39
N TYR A 12 -6.60 -10.25 9.51
CA TYR A 12 -7.49 -9.12 9.26
C TYR A 12 -8.00 -9.04 7.81
N GLY A 13 -7.29 -9.59 6.83
CA GLY A 13 -7.65 -9.37 5.42
C GLY A 13 -7.01 -8.10 4.88
N HIS A 14 -7.81 -7.36 4.12
CA HIS A 14 -7.54 -6.01 3.62
C HIS A 14 -6.20 -5.83 2.92
N SER A 15 -5.84 -6.76 2.02
CA SER A 15 -4.72 -6.49 1.12
C SER A 15 -5.05 -5.29 0.25
N LEU A 16 -4.26 -4.21 0.38
CA LEU A 16 -4.53 -2.93 -0.29
C LEU A 16 -3.61 -2.71 -1.50
N ILE A 17 -4.16 -2.06 -2.52
CA ILE A 17 -3.39 -1.38 -3.55
C ILE A 17 -3.60 0.12 -3.34
N VAL A 18 -2.53 0.87 -3.06
CA VAL A 18 -2.59 2.32 -2.80
C VAL A 18 -1.77 3.11 -3.81
N ASN A 19 -2.23 4.29 -4.16
CA ASN A 19 -1.48 5.20 -5.01
C ASN A 19 -0.46 6.02 -4.21
N PRO A 20 0.46 6.76 -4.88
CA PRO A 20 1.50 7.55 -4.22
C PRO A 20 0.99 8.72 -3.35
N TRP A 21 -0.30 9.07 -3.43
CA TRP A 21 -0.93 10.09 -2.58
C TRP A 21 -1.66 9.51 -1.37
N GLY A 22 -1.72 8.17 -1.26
CA GLY A 22 -2.40 7.45 -0.18
C GLY A 22 -3.84 7.08 -0.48
N GLU A 23 -4.33 7.28 -1.71
CA GLU A 23 -5.67 6.82 -2.09
C GLU A 23 -5.68 5.30 -2.26
N VAL A 24 -6.69 4.63 -1.68
CA VAL A 24 -6.90 3.18 -1.82
C VAL A 24 -7.56 2.89 -3.16
N LEU A 25 -6.82 2.28 -4.09
CA LEU A 25 -7.29 1.90 -5.41
C LEU A 25 -8.04 0.57 -5.41
N ALA A 26 -7.68 -0.33 -4.50
CA ALA A 26 -8.39 -1.58 -4.26
C ALA A 26 -8.17 -2.06 -2.83
N ASP A 27 -9.22 -2.66 -2.25
CA ASP A 27 -9.19 -3.33 -0.95
C ASP A 27 -9.69 -4.77 -1.13
N GLY A 28 -8.85 -5.74 -0.75
CA GLY A 28 -9.15 -7.16 -0.80
C GLY A 28 -10.20 -7.64 0.21
N GLY A 29 -10.57 -6.81 1.19
CA GLY A 29 -11.54 -7.14 2.23
C GLY A 29 -11.14 -8.35 3.07
N GLU A 30 -12.13 -8.92 3.75
CA GLU A 30 -11.95 -10.04 4.68
C GLU A 30 -12.12 -11.42 4.01
N GLU A 31 -12.56 -11.47 2.76
CA GLU A 31 -12.87 -12.74 2.09
C GLU A 31 -11.70 -13.29 1.27
N THR A 32 -11.71 -14.61 1.05
CA THR A 32 -10.69 -15.23 0.21
C THR A 32 -10.90 -14.80 -1.24
N GLY A 33 -9.88 -14.21 -1.85
CA GLY A 33 -9.96 -13.75 -3.21
C GLY A 33 -8.75 -12.95 -3.64
N PHE A 34 -8.91 -12.21 -4.73
CA PHE A 34 -7.91 -11.30 -5.25
C PHE A 34 -8.59 -10.01 -5.74
N VAL A 35 -7.82 -8.92 -5.73
CA VAL A 35 -8.23 -7.62 -6.27
C VAL A 35 -7.22 -7.15 -7.31
N MET A 36 -7.69 -6.31 -8.23
CA MET A 36 -6.88 -5.73 -9.29
C MET A 36 -7.17 -4.24 -9.40
N ALA A 37 -6.15 -3.45 -9.72
CA ALA A 37 -6.28 -2.03 -10.01
C ALA A 37 -5.38 -1.65 -11.19
N SER A 38 -5.81 -0.65 -11.96
CA SER A 38 -4.96 -0.01 -12.97
C SER A 38 -4.08 1.04 -12.30
N VAL A 39 -2.78 1.03 -12.60
CA VAL A 39 -1.81 1.97 -12.02
C VAL A 39 -1.27 2.90 -13.10
N ASP A 40 -1.39 4.21 -12.87
CA ASP A 40 -0.72 5.22 -13.70
C ASP A 40 0.61 5.64 -13.06
N LEU A 41 1.72 5.26 -13.71
CA LEU A 41 3.07 5.56 -13.23
C LEU A 41 3.38 7.07 -13.22
N ARG A 42 2.63 7.89 -13.97
CA ARG A 42 2.82 9.35 -13.98
C ARG A 42 2.44 9.99 -12.65
N GLU A 43 1.58 9.36 -11.85
CA GLU A 43 1.21 9.84 -10.51
C GLU A 43 2.39 9.84 -9.53
N VAL A 44 3.36 8.95 -9.72
CA VAL A 44 4.58 8.91 -8.90
C VAL A 44 5.37 10.20 -9.04
N GLN A 45 5.55 10.67 -10.27
CA GLN A 45 6.28 11.91 -10.53
C GLN A 45 5.52 13.11 -9.94
N LYS A 46 4.20 13.17 -10.14
CA LYS A 46 3.35 14.24 -9.59
C LYS A 46 3.45 14.30 -8.06
N ALA A 47 3.35 13.17 -7.37
CA ALA A 47 3.44 13.11 -5.92
C ALA A 47 4.81 13.60 -5.40
N ARG A 48 5.91 13.12 -6.02
CA ARG A 48 7.28 13.54 -5.65
C ARG A 48 7.56 15.01 -5.91
N THR A 49 6.97 15.60 -6.95
CA THR A 49 7.09 17.05 -7.22
C THR A 49 6.30 17.88 -6.20
N ARG A 50 5.14 17.40 -5.73
CA ARG A 50 4.33 18.10 -4.72
C ARG A 50 4.98 18.06 -3.33
N ILE A 51 5.53 16.92 -2.93
CA ILE A 51 6.21 16.75 -1.65
C ILE A 51 7.60 16.15 -1.93
N PRO A 52 8.67 16.97 -2.02
CA PRO A 52 10.01 16.52 -2.41
C PRO A 52 10.76 15.87 -1.23
N ALA A 53 10.12 14.94 -0.50
CA ALA A 53 10.68 14.36 0.73
C ALA A 53 12.04 13.64 0.51
N LEU A 54 12.31 13.17 -0.71
CA LEU A 54 13.52 12.41 -1.04
C LEU A 54 14.80 13.26 -1.10
N THR A 55 14.70 14.60 -1.11
CA THR A 55 15.88 15.49 -1.21
C THR A 55 16.26 16.17 0.11
N HIS A 56 15.50 15.94 1.17
CA HIS A 56 15.69 16.60 2.47
C HIS A 56 16.11 15.64 3.59
N ASP A 57 16.48 14.41 3.23
CA ASP A 57 16.87 13.40 4.21
C ASP A 57 18.26 13.72 4.82
N ARG A 58 18.47 13.29 6.07
CA ARG A 58 19.76 13.50 6.77
C ARG A 58 20.62 12.25 6.63
N SER A 59 21.93 12.45 6.47
CA SER A 59 22.88 11.34 6.48
C SER A 59 22.80 10.56 7.80
N PHE A 60 22.63 9.23 7.69
CA PHE A 60 22.58 8.30 8.81
C PHE A 60 23.65 7.21 8.64
N SER A 61 24.31 6.83 9.73
CA SER A 61 25.21 5.67 9.81
C SER A 61 24.66 4.69 10.84
N LEU A 62 24.66 3.40 10.50
CA LEU A 62 24.35 2.29 11.42
C LEU A 62 25.42 2.13 12.49
#